data_AF-A0A9C9G0Y9-F1
#
_entry.id   AF-A0A9C9G0Y9-F1
#
_cell.length_a   1.000
_cell.length_b   1.000
_cell.length_c   1.000
_cell.angle_alpha   90.00
_cell.angle_beta   90.00
_cell.angle_gamma   90.00
#
_symmetry.space_group_name_H-M   'P 1'
#
loop_
_entity.id
_entity.type
_entity.pdbx_description
1 polymer ?
#
loop_
_entity_poly.entity_id
_entity_poly.type
_entity_poly.pdbx_seq_one_letter_code
_entity_poly.pdbx_strand_id
1 'polypeptide(L)'
;MLEPLTKNDTLAILHKNHGLKDPNAFIEKAKRSGIDNMLSNPQTLGLLANAIRGDQWPSTRQETFQLACEKLVEEKNKRHRNARRSRPVSTAKLLDVAGYLCAILLLSDKAGVSLDSDQASDCFPCLDTCVPTERDSACEAVKKPFLMEKEECFVPHHRSITEYLAGRWLGAQIDRNGLPLGRVLNLMLGRDGRVVAGLRGLYGW
;
A
#
# COMPACT_ATOMS: atom_id res chain seq x y z
N MET A 1 15.20 17.36 -0.84
CA MET A 1 15.19 16.05 -0.16
C MET A 1 14.62 16.27 1.23
N LEU A 2 13.70 15.42 1.69
CA LEU A 2 13.26 15.45 3.09
C LEU A 2 14.38 14.85 3.95
N GLU A 3 14.74 15.51 5.05
CA GLU A 3 15.76 15.00 5.97
C GLU A 3 15.24 13.77 6.74
N PRO A 4 16.09 12.76 7.03
CA PRO A 4 15.71 11.65 7.89
C PRO A 4 15.29 12.14 9.28
N LEU A 5 14.31 11.48 9.89
CA LEU A 5 13.90 11.78 11.25
C LEU A 5 15.06 11.58 12.22
N THR A 6 15.24 12.54 13.10
CA THR A 6 16.14 12.36 14.25
C THR A 6 15.50 11.39 15.25
N LYS A 7 16.32 10.88 16.17
CA LYS A 7 15.82 10.07 17.30
C LYS A 7 14.75 10.81 18.10
N ASN A 8 14.92 12.12 18.30
CA ASN A 8 13.97 12.95 19.04
C ASN A 8 12.64 13.09 18.29
N ASP A 9 12.69 13.28 16.97
CA ASP A 9 11.47 13.34 16.15
C ASP A 9 10.72 12.01 16.17
N THR A 10 11.46 10.90 16.06
CA THR A 10 10.90 9.54 16.13
C THR A 10 10.15 9.31 17.44
N LEU A 11 10.76 9.65 18.58
CA LEU A 11 10.14 9.55 19.89
C LEU A 11 8.88 10.42 20.00
N ALA A 12 8.97 11.66 19.52
CA ALA A 12 7.85 12.60 19.56
C ALA A 12 6.67 12.12 18.71
N ILE A 13 6.91 11.60 17.51
CA ILE A 13 5.86 11.08 16.61
C ILE A 13 5.21 9.84 17.21
N LEU A 14 6.00 8.87 17.71
CA LEU A 14 5.48 7.65 18.34
C LEU A 14 4.58 7.97 19.53
N HIS A 15 4.99 8.92 20.37
CA HIS A 15 4.21 9.33 21.53
C HIS A 15 2.97 10.16 21.14
N LYS A 16 3.17 11.28 20.42
CA LYS A 16 2.12 12.27 20.16
C LYS A 16 1.12 11.83 19.10
N ASN A 17 1.57 11.19 18.03
CA ASN A 17 0.73 10.88 16.87
C ASN A 17 0.15 9.46 16.95
N HIS A 18 0.87 8.53 17.59
CA HIS A 18 0.46 7.12 17.65
C HIS A 18 0.13 6.63 19.08
N GLY A 19 0.28 7.48 20.10
CA GLY A 19 -0.12 7.18 21.47
C GLY A 19 0.66 6.04 22.13
N LEU A 20 1.89 5.76 21.67
CA LEU A 20 2.71 4.73 22.30
C LEU A 20 3.17 5.20 23.69
N LYS A 21 2.82 4.38 24.70
CA LYS A 21 3.19 4.62 26.10
C LYS A 21 4.70 4.55 26.35
N ASP A 22 5.40 3.68 25.61
CA ASP A 22 6.86 3.52 25.70
C ASP A 22 7.50 3.51 24.29
N PRO A 23 7.76 4.70 23.72
CA PRO A 23 8.47 4.83 22.45
C PRO A 23 9.89 4.26 22.46
N ASN A 24 10.58 4.26 23.61
CA ASN A 24 11.94 3.74 23.70
C ASN A 24 11.97 2.22 23.57
N ALA A 25 11.06 1.52 24.27
CA ALA A 25 10.93 0.08 24.12
C ALA A 25 10.56 -0.32 22.68
N PHE A 26 9.73 0.49 22.00
CA PHE A 26 9.42 0.28 20.58
C PHE A 26 10.66 0.37 19.69
N ILE A 27 11.49 1.41 19.87
CA ILE A 27 12.74 1.58 19.12
C ILE A 27 13.71 0.42 19.40
N GLU A 28 13.83 -0.01 20.65
CA GLU A 28 14.71 -1.14 21.01
C GLU A 28 14.22 -2.47 20.42
N LYS A 29 12.90 -2.71 20.39
CA LYS A 29 12.35 -3.89 19.70
C LYS A 29 12.57 -3.82 18.18
N ALA A 30 12.45 -2.64 17.57
CA ALA A 30 12.75 -2.45 16.14
C ALA A 30 14.21 -2.77 15.80
N LYS A 31 15.17 -2.32 16.64
CA LYS A 31 16.60 -2.67 16.51
C LYS A 31 16.84 -4.17 16.63
N ARG A 32 16.24 -4.82 17.63
CA ARG A 32 16.35 -6.28 17.80
C ARG A 32 15.78 -7.06 16.62
N SER A 33 14.80 -6.48 15.93
CA SER A 33 14.16 -7.08 14.75
C SER A 33 14.84 -6.69 13.43
N GLY A 34 15.91 -5.89 13.46
CA GLY A 34 16.69 -5.51 12.26
C GLY A 34 16.03 -4.46 11.35
N ILE A 35 15.03 -3.74 11.84
CA ILE A 35 14.23 -2.77 11.05
C ILE A 35 14.39 -1.32 11.56
N ASP A 36 15.42 -1.03 12.34
CA ASP A 36 15.67 0.30 12.91
C ASP A 36 15.89 1.38 11.84
N ASN A 37 16.49 1.02 10.72
CA ASN A 37 16.66 1.90 9.56
C ASN A 37 15.31 2.45 9.04
N MET A 38 14.22 1.70 9.21
CA MET A 38 12.87 2.08 8.79
C MET A 38 12.24 3.13 9.72
N LEU A 39 12.77 3.33 10.93
CA LEU A 39 12.24 4.34 11.85
C LEU A 39 12.63 5.76 11.47
N SER A 40 13.69 5.91 10.68
CA SER A 40 14.18 7.23 10.21
C SER A 40 13.31 7.84 9.10
N ASN A 41 12.40 7.06 8.50
CA ASN A 41 11.45 7.54 7.50
C ASN A 41 10.05 7.69 8.14
N PRO A 42 9.44 8.89 8.12
CA PRO A 42 8.14 9.14 8.74
C PRO A 42 7.02 8.21 8.26
N GLN A 43 7.05 7.81 6.98
CA GLN A 43 6.03 6.94 6.40
C GLN A 43 6.11 5.53 6.98
N THR A 44 7.31 4.94 6.99
CA THR A 44 7.52 3.59 7.54
C THR A 44 7.39 3.56 9.05
N LEU A 45 7.76 4.65 9.75
CA LEU A 45 7.51 4.83 11.18
C LEU A 45 6.01 4.77 11.49
N GLY A 46 5.19 5.52 10.76
CA GLY A 46 3.74 5.55 10.95
C GLY A 46 3.09 4.20 10.66
N LEU A 47 3.54 3.51 9.61
CA LEU A 47 3.07 2.15 9.28
C LEU A 47 3.40 1.16 10.41
N LEU A 48 4.64 1.14 10.88
CA LEU A 48 5.07 0.26 11.97
C LEU A 48 4.29 0.52 13.26
N ALA A 49 4.13 1.79 13.64
CA ALA A 49 3.39 2.18 14.84
C ALA A 49 1.91 1.78 14.79
N ASN A 50 1.30 1.83 13.60
CA ASN A 50 -0.09 1.46 13.40
C ASN A 50 -0.29 -0.06 13.27
N ALA A 51 0.68 -0.78 12.69
CA ALA A 51 0.57 -2.19 12.36
C ALA A 51 0.96 -3.11 13.52
N ILE A 52 2.02 -2.77 14.26
CA ILE A 52 2.56 -3.62 15.34
C ILE A 52 1.65 -3.52 16.56
N ARG A 53 1.22 -4.67 17.06
CA ARG A 53 0.48 -4.84 18.31
C ARG A 53 1.10 -6.02 19.08
N GLY A 54 1.52 -5.78 20.31
CA GLY A 54 2.15 -6.81 21.14
C GLY A 54 3.52 -7.24 20.61
N ASP A 55 3.70 -8.54 20.40
CA ASP A 55 4.99 -9.17 20.05
C ASP A 55 5.11 -9.61 18.59
N GLN A 56 4.16 -9.25 17.72
CA GLN A 56 4.27 -9.48 16.28
C GLN A 56 5.16 -8.42 15.63
N TRP A 57 6.45 -8.72 15.53
CA TRP A 57 7.46 -7.85 14.90
C TRP A 57 7.91 -8.42 13.56
N PRO A 58 7.84 -7.64 12.47
CA PRO A 58 8.42 -8.06 11.20
C PRO A 58 9.95 -8.05 11.28
N SER A 59 10.57 -8.95 10.53
CA SER A 59 12.03 -9.10 10.41
C SER A 59 12.60 -8.45 9.16
N THR A 60 11.74 -8.14 8.17
CA THR A 60 12.15 -7.51 6.91
C THR A 60 11.27 -6.32 6.55
N ARG A 61 11.77 -5.49 5.61
CA ARG A 61 10.99 -4.41 4.99
C ARG A 61 9.74 -4.97 4.32
N GLN A 62 9.85 -6.10 3.61
CA GLN A 62 8.72 -6.74 2.95
C GLN A 62 7.64 -7.16 3.96
N GLU A 63 8.03 -7.84 5.04
CA GLU A 63 7.11 -8.26 6.11
C GLU A 63 6.46 -7.06 6.81
N THR A 64 7.20 -5.95 6.96
CA THR A 64 6.66 -4.71 7.52
C THR A 64 5.52 -4.17 6.67
N PHE A 65 5.73 -4.04 5.36
CA PHE A 65 4.70 -3.55 4.44
C PHE A 65 3.54 -4.55 4.32
N GLN A 66 3.82 -5.86 4.34
CA GLN A 66 2.79 -6.89 4.36
C GLN A 66 1.88 -6.74 5.57
N LEU A 67 2.46 -6.73 6.78
CA LEU A 67 1.72 -6.59 8.03
C LEU A 67 0.91 -5.29 8.04
N ALA A 68 1.51 -4.17 7.59
CA ALA A 68 0.81 -2.91 7.48
C ALA A 68 -0.40 -2.99 6.54
N CYS A 69 -0.24 -3.54 5.35
CA CYS A 69 -1.34 -3.66 4.38
C CYS A 69 -2.45 -4.58 4.88
N GLU A 70 -2.11 -5.72 5.50
CA GLU A 70 -3.08 -6.61 6.13
C GLU A 70 -3.91 -5.86 7.20
N LYS A 71 -3.25 -5.05 8.04
CA LYS A 71 -3.92 -4.21 9.05
C LYS A 71 -4.77 -3.07 8.48
N LEU A 72 -4.43 -2.54 7.30
CA LEU A 72 -5.24 -1.53 6.63
C LEU A 72 -6.52 -2.14 6.04
N VAL A 73 -6.47 -3.40 5.61
CA VAL A 73 -7.64 -4.09 5.04
C VAL A 73 -8.64 -4.54 6.12
N GLU A 74 -8.16 -4.83 7.33
CA GLU A 74 -8.98 -5.22 8.48
C GLU A 74 -10.09 -4.19 8.78
N GLU A 75 -11.36 -4.62 8.66
CA GLU A 75 -12.52 -3.80 9.02
C GLU A 75 -12.71 -3.78 10.53
N LYS A 76 -12.31 -2.69 11.18
CA LYS A 76 -12.41 -2.52 12.64
C LYS A 76 -13.83 -2.15 13.10
N ASN A 77 -14.68 -1.62 12.24
CA ASN A 77 -16.03 -1.22 12.59
C ASN A 77 -17.02 -2.41 12.60
N LYS A 78 -17.57 -2.74 13.78
CA LYS A 78 -18.53 -3.84 13.96
C LYS A 78 -19.79 -3.66 13.09
N ARG A 79 -20.26 -2.43 12.88
CA ARG A 79 -21.44 -2.15 12.02
C ARG A 79 -21.16 -2.51 10.57
N HIS A 80 -20.00 -2.11 10.05
CA HIS A 80 -19.57 -2.45 8.69
C HIS A 80 -19.35 -3.95 8.52
N ARG A 81 -18.72 -4.62 9.51
CA ARG A 81 -18.59 -6.08 9.50
C ARG A 81 -19.94 -6.78 9.46
N ASN A 82 -20.91 -6.33 10.26
CA ASN A 82 -22.25 -6.92 10.31
C ASN A 82 -23.02 -6.71 9.00
N ALA A 83 -22.96 -5.51 8.41
CA ALA A 83 -23.62 -5.21 7.13
C ALA A 83 -23.08 -6.08 5.98
N ARG A 84 -21.83 -6.54 6.08
CA ARG A 84 -21.12 -7.31 5.04
C ARG A 84 -21.08 -8.81 5.31
N ARG A 85 -21.75 -9.28 6.37
CA ARG A 85 -21.71 -10.69 6.80
C ARG A 85 -22.26 -11.65 5.74
N SER A 86 -23.15 -11.17 4.87
CA SER A 86 -23.75 -11.93 3.77
C SER A 86 -22.84 -12.10 2.54
N ARG A 87 -21.80 -11.26 2.39
CA ARG A 87 -20.83 -11.33 1.28
C ARG A 87 -19.41 -10.96 1.75
N PRO A 88 -18.75 -11.83 2.53
CA PRO A 88 -17.39 -11.56 2.99
C PRO A 88 -16.39 -11.64 1.83
N VAL A 89 -15.63 -10.57 1.60
CA VAL A 89 -14.43 -10.61 0.74
C VAL A 89 -13.22 -10.90 1.64
N SER A 90 -12.40 -11.87 1.26
CA SER A 90 -11.22 -12.25 2.05
C SER A 90 -10.16 -11.15 2.03
N THR A 91 -9.38 -11.03 3.10
CA THR A 91 -8.24 -10.09 3.16
C THR A 91 -7.27 -10.30 2.01
N ALA A 92 -6.96 -11.56 1.67
CA ALA A 92 -6.10 -11.89 0.55
C ALA A 92 -6.66 -11.35 -0.79
N LYS A 93 -7.97 -11.54 -1.04
CA LYS A 93 -8.61 -11.05 -2.26
C LYS A 93 -8.59 -9.52 -2.35
N LEU A 94 -8.84 -8.84 -1.23
CA LEU A 94 -8.78 -7.37 -1.18
C LEU A 94 -7.36 -6.85 -1.46
N LEU A 95 -6.35 -7.49 -0.89
CA LEU A 95 -4.95 -7.14 -1.15
C LEU A 95 -4.54 -7.40 -2.60
N ASP A 96 -5.04 -8.47 -3.22
CA ASP A 96 -4.74 -8.80 -4.61
C ASP A 96 -5.38 -7.80 -5.57
N VAL A 97 -6.65 -7.44 -5.35
CA VAL A 97 -7.35 -6.42 -6.15
C VAL A 97 -6.73 -5.04 -5.94
N ALA A 98 -6.35 -4.70 -4.70
CA ALA A 98 -5.63 -3.46 -4.42
C ALA A 98 -4.28 -3.41 -5.15
N GLY A 99 -3.51 -4.51 -5.12
CA GLY A 99 -2.23 -4.59 -5.82
C GLY A 99 -2.38 -4.46 -7.33
N TYR A 100 -3.40 -5.08 -7.91
CA TYR A 100 -3.74 -4.89 -9.32
C TYR A 100 -4.05 -3.43 -9.67
N LEU A 101 -4.92 -2.78 -8.89
CA LEU A 101 -5.26 -1.36 -9.08
C LEU A 101 -4.02 -0.47 -8.95
N CYS A 102 -3.20 -0.68 -7.92
CA CYS A 102 -1.95 0.06 -7.73
C CYS A 102 -1.00 -0.12 -8.92
N ALA A 103 -0.89 -1.34 -9.47
CA ALA A 103 -0.07 -1.60 -10.65
C ALA A 103 -0.58 -0.85 -11.88
N ILE A 104 -1.89 -0.85 -12.12
CA ILE A 104 -2.50 -0.06 -13.21
C ILE A 104 -2.16 1.42 -13.03
N LEU A 105 -2.46 1.99 -11.85
CA LEU A 105 -2.27 3.41 -11.59
C LEU A 105 -0.82 3.85 -11.81
N LEU A 106 0.14 3.07 -11.32
CA LEU A 106 1.56 3.37 -11.50
C LEU A 106 2.00 3.23 -12.96
N LEU A 107 1.67 2.11 -13.62
CA LEU A 107 2.14 1.82 -14.99
C LEU A 107 1.49 2.70 -16.06
N SER A 108 0.29 3.22 -15.79
CA SER A 108 -0.44 4.12 -16.69
C SER A 108 -0.36 5.60 -16.29
N ASP A 109 0.45 5.92 -15.26
CA ASP A 109 0.64 7.26 -14.71
C ASP A 109 -0.68 7.98 -14.36
N LYS A 110 -1.60 7.24 -13.73
CA LYS A 110 -2.92 7.73 -13.33
C LYS A 110 -2.93 8.12 -11.85
N ALA A 111 -3.62 9.22 -11.54
CA ALA A 111 -3.64 9.79 -10.20
C ALA A 111 -4.55 8.99 -9.24
N GLY A 112 -5.58 8.35 -9.77
CA GLY A 112 -6.55 7.58 -8.99
C GLY A 112 -7.58 6.90 -9.89
N VAL A 113 -8.68 6.44 -9.29
CA VAL A 113 -9.81 5.83 -9.99
C VAL A 113 -11.11 6.52 -9.57
N SER A 114 -12.06 6.66 -10.51
CA SER A 114 -13.41 7.14 -10.21
C SER A 114 -14.38 5.99 -10.01
N LEU A 115 -15.29 6.10 -9.04
CA LEU A 115 -16.43 5.17 -8.92
C LEU A 115 -17.60 5.52 -9.84
N ASP A 116 -17.71 6.80 -10.21
CA ASP A 116 -18.74 7.31 -11.11
C ASP A 116 -18.16 7.54 -12.51
N SER A 117 -18.85 7.07 -13.54
CA SER A 117 -18.46 7.34 -14.93
C SER A 117 -18.52 8.82 -15.28
N ASP A 118 -19.42 9.58 -14.65
CA ASP A 118 -19.60 11.01 -14.94
C ASP A 118 -18.45 11.87 -14.37
N GLN A 119 -17.75 11.35 -13.36
CA GLN A 119 -16.53 11.95 -12.78
C GLN A 119 -15.24 11.40 -13.43
N ALA A 120 -15.35 10.45 -14.37
CA ALA A 120 -14.18 9.85 -14.99
C ALA A 120 -13.46 10.87 -15.90
N SER A 121 -12.13 10.85 -15.85
CA SER A 121 -11.28 11.69 -16.68
C SER A 121 -10.02 10.94 -17.09
N ASP A 122 -9.17 11.56 -17.91
CA ASP A 122 -7.90 10.93 -18.28
C ASP A 122 -7.03 10.63 -17.05
N CYS A 123 -7.02 11.48 -16.02
CA CYS A 123 -6.25 11.25 -14.79
C CYS A 123 -6.93 10.28 -13.80
N PHE A 124 -8.25 10.09 -13.94
CA PHE A 124 -9.10 9.31 -13.05
C PHE A 124 -10.01 8.38 -13.86
N PRO A 125 -9.49 7.28 -14.44
CA PRO A 125 -10.31 6.32 -15.16
C PRO A 125 -11.41 5.74 -14.26
N CYS A 126 -12.54 5.39 -14.87
CA CYS A 126 -13.61 4.66 -14.18
C CYS A 126 -13.10 3.30 -13.69
N LEU A 127 -13.46 2.92 -12.46
CA LEU A 127 -13.06 1.66 -11.84
C LEU A 127 -13.42 0.43 -12.69
N ASP A 128 -14.56 0.49 -13.38
CA ASP A 128 -15.04 -0.59 -14.24
C ASP A 128 -14.11 -0.86 -15.43
N THR A 129 -13.45 0.19 -15.94
CA THR A 129 -12.46 0.07 -17.01
C THR A 129 -11.18 -0.59 -16.50
N CYS A 130 -10.82 -0.38 -15.23
CA CYS A 130 -9.64 -0.97 -14.62
C CYS A 130 -9.88 -2.44 -14.23
N VAL A 131 -11.04 -2.78 -13.68
CA VAL A 131 -11.34 -4.10 -13.09
C VAL A 131 -12.70 -4.65 -13.57
N PRO A 132 -12.83 -5.03 -14.85
CA PRO A 132 -14.13 -5.36 -15.44
C PRO A 132 -14.79 -6.61 -14.83
N THR A 133 -14.01 -7.55 -14.31
CA THR A 133 -14.51 -8.86 -13.83
C THR A 133 -14.70 -8.96 -12.31
N GLU A 134 -14.20 -8.00 -11.54
CA GLU A 134 -14.17 -8.10 -10.06
C GLU A 134 -14.68 -6.83 -9.36
N ARG A 135 -15.67 -6.15 -9.98
CA ARG A 135 -16.20 -4.86 -9.52
C ARG A 135 -16.52 -4.82 -8.04
N ASP A 136 -17.25 -5.80 -7.49
CA ASP A 136 -17.62 -5.80 -6.06
C ASP A 136 -16.39 -5.80 -5.15
N SER A 137 -15.37 -6.60 -5.48
CA SER A 137 -14.12 -6.65 -4.71
C SER A 137 -13.29 -5.38 -4.91
N ALA A 138 -13.33 -4.79 -6.10
CA ALA A 138 -12.64 -3.54 -6.42
C ALA A 138 -13.27 -2.34 -5.70
N CYS A 139 -14.60 -2.23 -5.70
CA CYS A 139 -15.35 -1.24 -4.94
C CYS A 139 -15.03 -1.33 -3.44
N GLU A 140 -14.83 -2.54 -2.93
CA GLU A 140 -14.47 -2.76 -1.53
C GLU A 140 -13.00 -2.47 -1.24
N ALA A 141 -12.10 -2.77 -2.17
CA ALA A 141 -10.69 -2.44 -2.07
C ALA A 141 -10.49 -0.92 -2.05
N VAL A 142 -11.15 -0.17 -2.95
CA VAL A 142 -10.94 1.29 -3.03
C VAL A 142 -11.36 2.04 -1.77
N LYS A 143 -12.32 1.50 -1.00
CA LYS A 143 -12.77 2.08 0.27
C LYS A 143 -11.83 1.82 1.45
N LYS A 144 -10.73 1.09 1.25
CA LYS A 144 -9.76 0.80 2.30
C LYS A 144 -8.75 1.94 2.46
N PRO A 145 -8.11 2.07 3.63
CA PRO A 145 -7.24 3.21 3.95
C PRO A 145 -5.96 3.33 3.11
N PHE A 146 -5.67 2.40 2.19
CA PHE A 146 -4.59 2.57 1.21
C PHE A 146 -4.97 3.57 0.11
N LEU A 147 -6.25 3.85 -0.08
CA LEU A 147 -6.78 4.89 -0.96
C LEU A 147 -7.57 5.92 -0.12
N MET A 148 -7.53 7.19 -0.53
CA MET A 148 -8.30 8.28 0.05
C MET A 148 -9.38 8.70 -0.94
N GLU A 149 -10.61 8.84 -0.45
CA GLU A 149 -11.69 9.41 -1.23
C GLU A 149 -11.53 10.95 -1.31
N LYS A 150 -11.59 11.49 -2.52
CA LYS A 150 -11.59 12.91 -2.83
C LYS A 150 -12.53 13.13 -4.01
N GLU A 151 -13.65 13.80 -3.79
CA GLU A 151 -14.62 14.14 -4.85
C GLU A 151 -15.03 12.91 -5.67
N GLU A 152 -15.43 11.83 -4.98
CA GLU A 152 -15.83 10.53 -5.56
C GLU A 152 -14.73 9.77 -6.35
N CYS A 153 -13.51 10.30 -6.34
CA CYS A 153 -12.31 9.64 -6.81
C CYS A 153 -11.50 9.06 -5.65
N PHE A 154 -10.79 7.97 -5.91
CA PHE A 154 -9.93 7.31 -4.93
C PHE A 154 -8.47 7.44 -5.35
N VAL A 155 -7.67 8.13 -4.53
CA VAL A 155 -6.24 8.39 -4.76
C VAL A 155 -5.36 7.63 -3.79
N PRO A 156 -4.18 7.12 -4.20
CA PRO A 156 -3.32 6.41 -3.28
C PRO A 156 -2.87 7.30 -2.11
N HIS A 157 -3.10 6.82 -0.88
CA HIS A 157 -2.80 7.59 0.32
C HIS A 157 -1.28 7.76 0.52
N HIS A 158 -0.51 6.71 0.24
CA HIS A 158 0.94 6.69 0.36
C HIS A 158 1.59 5.95 -0.79
N ARG A 159 2.46 6.64 -1.54
CA ARG A 159 3.18 6.08 -2.68
C ARG A 159 3.89 4.75 -2.36
N SER A 160 4.57 4.67 -1.22
CA SER A 160 5.30 3.46 -0.81
C SER A 160 4.39 2.24 -0.63
N ILE A 161 3.14 2.43 -0.19
CA ILE A 161 2.14 1.35 -0.08
C ILE A 161 1.69 0.93 -1.47
N THR A 162 1.42 1.91 -2.36
CA THR A 162 1.06 1.67 -3.76
C THR A 162 2.13 0.84 -4.48
N GLU A 163 3.39 1.24 -4.35
CA GLU A 163 4.53 0.57 -4.95
C GLU A 163 4.69 -0.86 -4.41
N TYR A 164 4.55 -1.05 -3.09
CA TYR A 164 4.60 -2.37 -2.48
C TYR A 164 3.46 -3.27 -2.95
N LEU A 165 2.21 -2.80 -2.93
CA LEU A 165 1.04 -3.59 -3.33
C LEU A 165 1.11 -3.98 -4.81
N ALA A 166 1.55 -3.04 -5.67
CA ALA A 166 1.79 -3.30 -7.07
C ALA A 166 2.91 -4.33 -7.29
N GLY A 167 4.05 -4.19 -6.60
CA GLY A 167 5.16 -5.14 -6.66
C GLY A 167 4.75 -6.53 -6.20
N ARG A 168 4.06 -6.63 -5.06
CA ARG A 168 3.48 -7.90 -4.54
C ARG A 168 2.59 -8.58 -5.58
N TRP A 169 1.71 -7.82 -6.25
CA TRP A 169 0.82 -8.38 -7.25
C TRP A 169 1.57 -8.82 -8.52
N LEU A 170 2.46 -7.96 -9.05
CA LEU A 170 3.27 -8.25 -10.24
C LEU A 170 4.18 -9.48 -10.01
N GLY A 171 4.86 -9.55 -8.87
CA GLY A 171 5.67 -10.71 -8.50
C GLY A 171 4.84 -12.00 -8.49
N ALA A 172 3.65 -11.98 -7.90
CA ALA A 172 2.75 -13.13 -7.94
C ALA A 172 2.31 -13.49 -9.37
N GLN A 173 2.07 -12.50 -10.25
CA GLN A 173 1.74 -12.78 -11.66
C GLN A 173 2.91 -13.42 -12.42
N ILE A 174 4.14 -12.96 -12.16
CA ILE A 174 5.36 -13.50 -12.76
C ILE A 174 5.56 -14.95 -12.30
N ASP A 175 5.57 -15.16 -10.99
CA ASP A 175 5.93 -16.45 -10.38
C ASP A 175 4.85 -17.52 -10.57
N ARG A 176 3.57 -17.14 -10.54
CA ARG A 176 2.44 -18.11 -10.48
C ARG A 176 1.61 -18.17 -11.75
N ASN A 177 1.52 -17.07 -12.48
CA ASN A 177 0.66 -16.95 -13.67
C ASN A 177 1.46 -16.81 -14.97
N GLY A 178 2.80 -16.89 -14.90
CA GLY A 178 3.68 -16.91 -16.08
C GLY A 178 3.77 -15.58 -16.82
N LEU A 179 3.47 -14.45 -16.17
CA LEU A 179 3.63 -13.13 -16.77
C LEU A 179 5.14 -12.92 -17.09
N PRO A 180 5.53 -12.69 -18.37
CA PRO A 180 6.94 -12.58 -18.70
C PRO A 180 7.58 -11.34 -18.06
N LEU A 181 8.62 -11.54 -17.26
CA LEU A 181 9.37 -10.46 -16.60
C LEU A 181 9.80 -9.38 -17.59
N GLY A 182 10.29 -9.77 -18.77
CA GLY A 182 10.70 -8.82 -19.81
C GLY A 182 9.60 -7.87 -20.27
N ARG A 183 8.33 -8.31 -20.28
CA ARG A 183 7.19 -7.43 -20.61
C ARG A 183 6.94 -6.39 -19.52
N VAL A 184 7.04 -6.81 -18.26
CA VAL A 184 6.89 -5.91 -17.11
C VAL A 184 8.02 -4.87 -17.12
N LEU A 185 9.26 -5.31 -17.32
CA LEU A 185 10.42 -4.42 -17.40
C LEU A 185 10.30 -3.42 -18.56
N ASN A 186 9.80 -3.83 -19.73
CA ASN A 186 9.60 -2.91 -20.86
C ASN A 186 8.60 -1.78 -20.58
N LEU A 187 7.71 -1.93 -19.59
CA LEU A 187 6.83 -0.85 -19.15
C LEU A 187 7.52 0.12 -18.18
N MET A 188 8.59 -0.33 -17.52
CA MET A 188 9.30 0.45 -16.49
C MET A 188 10.60 1.10 -16.98
N LEU A 189 11.16 0.60 -18.08
CA LEU A 189 12.44 1.03 -18.62
C LEU A 189 12.25 1.99 -19.81
N GLY A 190 13.06 3.04 -19.85
CA GLY A 190 13.19 3.93 -21.00
C GLY A 190 13.98 3.28 -22.14
N ARG A 191 14.04 3.97 -23.29
CA ARG A 191 14.85 3.52 -24.46
C ARG A 191 16.33 3.39 -24.15
N ASP A 192 16.80 4.08 -23.11
CA ASP A 192 18.17 4.04 -22.59
C ASP A 192 18.42 2.88 -21.60
N GLY A 193 17.42 2.02 -21.37
CA GLY A 193 17.49 0.91 -20.42
C GLY A 193 17.43 1.34 -18.96
N ARG A 194 17.18 2.62 -18.66
CA ARG A 194 17.08 3.13 -17.29
C ARG A 194 15.64 3.13 -16.81
N VAL A 195 15.46 2.94 -15.50
CA VAL A 195 14.13 2.96 -14.89
C VAL A 195 13.55 4.37 -14.92
N VAL A 196 12.33 4.49 -15.45
CA VAL A 196 11.55 5.73 -15.45
C VAL A 196 11.43 6.26 -14.01
N ALA A 197 11.65 7.56 -13.82
CA ALA A 197 11.81 8.15 -12.49
C ALA A 197 10.64 7.83 -11.53
N GLY A 198 9.40 7.85 -12.04
CA GLY A 198 8.20 7.52 -11.27
C GLY A 198 8.05 6.02 -10.93
N LEU A 199 8.79 5.13 -11.58
CA LEU A 199 8.64 3.68 -11.40
C LEU A 199 9.78 3.05 -10.62
N ARG A 200 10.77 3.83 -10.16
CA ARG A 200 11.92 3.33 -9.40
C ARG A 200 11.55 2.61 -8.11
N GLY A 201 10.54 3.11 -7.40
CA GLY A 201 10.08 2.48 -6.16
C GLY A 201 9.40 1.13 -6.43
N LEU A 202 8.57 1.06 -7.48
CA LEU A 202 7.97 -0.20 -7.94
C LEU A 202 9.03 -1.19 -8.43
N TYR A 203 9.99 -0.74 -9.24
CA TYR A 203 11.09 -1.56 -9.75
C TYR A 203 11.98 -2.13 -8.64
N GLY A 204 12.12 -1.42 -7.52
CA GLY A 204 12.91 -1.87 -6.38
C GLY A 204 12.23 -2.93 -5.51
N TRP A 205 10.94 -3.18 -5.70
CA TRP A 205 10.16 -4.23 -5.04
C TRP A 205 10.14 -5.50 -5.87
#